data_AF-A0A1B7I2H7-F1
#
_entry.id   AF-A0A1B7I2H7-F1
#
_cell.length_a   1.000
_cell.length_b   1.000
_cell.length_c   1.000
_cell.angle_alpha   90.00
_cell.angle_beta   90.00
_cell.angle_gamma   90.00
#
_symmetry.space_group_name_H-M   'P 1'
#
loop_
_entity.id
_entity.type
_entity.pdbx_description
1 polymer ?
#
loop_
_entity_poly.entity_id
_entity_poly.type
_entity_poly.pdbx_seq_one_letter_code
_entity_poly.pdbx_strand_id
1 'polypeptide(L)' 'MIKKILQEQMSGELTVCETQVIEQLFLGHNVTQVAHHLGRDVRTVSAHKRHAMEKLGLHCDKDLHVFGCEITGK' A
#
# COMPACT_ATOMS: atom_id res chain seq x y z
N MET A 1 -7.15 11.10 11.29
CA MET A 1 -6.32 12.09 10.56
C MET A 1 -5.52 11.43 9.45
N ILE A 2 -4.76 10.37 9.76
CA ILE A 2 -3.93 9.57 8.84
C ILE A 2 -4.69 9.04 7.62
N LYS A 3 -5.89 8.45 7.84
CA LYS A 3 -6.77 7.96 6.75
C LYS A 3 -7.13 9.04 5.72
N LYS A 4 -7.15 10.32 6.11
CA LYS A 4 -7.62 11.42 5.26
C LYS A 4 -6.55 11.91 4.28
N ILE A 5 -5.28 11.97 4.70
CA ILE A 5 -4.13 12.33 3.85
C ILE A 5 -3.84 11.22 2.84
N LEU A 6 -3.85 9.97 3.31
CA LEU A 6 -3.77 8.80 2.41
C LEU A 6 -4.96 8.78 1.46
N GLN A 7 -6.19 8.97 1.95
CA GLN A 7 -7.33 9.08 1.04
C GLN A 7 -7.18 10.21 0.03
N GLU A 8 -6.77 11.42 0.40
CA GLU A 8 -6.66 12.53 -0.55
C GLU A 8 -5.58 12.31 -1.62
N GLN A 9 -4.45 11.68 -1.29
CA GLN A 9 -3.41 11.33 -2.26
C GLN A 9 -3.74 10.06 -3.07
N MET A 10 -4.53 9.13 -2.51
CA MET A 10 -4.87 7.86 -3.15
C MET A 10 -6.21 7.88 -3.89
N SER A 11 -7.11 8.82 -3.60
CA SER A 11 -8.51 8.85 -4.07
C SER A 11 -8.68 9.16 -5.56
N GLY A 12 -7.64 9.58 -6.26
CA GLY A 12 -7.68 9.83 -7.71
C GLY A 12 -7.08 8.72 -8.57
N GLU A 13 -6.05 8.01 -8.08
CA GLU A 13 -5.20 7.17 -8.94
C GLU A 13 -5.26 5.68 -8.59
N LEU A 14 -5.51 5.31 -7.33
CA LEU A 14 -5.50 3.91 -6.90
C LEU A 14 -6.89 3.29 -6.93
N THR A 15 -6.95 2.08 -7.45
CA THR A 15 -8.11 1.20 -7.38
C THR A 15 -8.32 0.69 -5.96
N VAL A 16 -9.55 0.30 -5.65
CA VAL A 16 -9.93 -0.28 -4.34
C VAL A 16 -8.99 -1.41 -3.90
N CYS A 17 -8.52 -2.23 -4.84
CA CYS A 17 -7.61 -3.35 -4.56
C CYS A 17 -6.20 -2.86 -4.18
N GLU A 18 -5.68 -1.88 -4.91
CA GLU A 18 -4.37 -1.29 -4.65
C GLU A 18 -4.35 -0.57 -3.29
N THR A 19 -5.42 0.19 -2.99
CA THR A 19 -5.59 0.85 -1.69
C THR A 19 -5.56 -0.14 -0.53
N GLN A 20 -6.31 -1.24 -0.63
CA GLN A 20 -6.31 -2.28 0.41
C GLN A 20 -4.93 -2.89 0.64
N VAL A 21 -4.19 -3.15 -0.44
CA VAL A 21 -2.83 -3.72 -0.35
C VAL A 21 -1.88 -2.75 0.35
N ILE A 22 -1.92 -1.47 -0.04
CA ILE A 22 -1.08 -0.43 0.55
C ILE A 22 -1.44 -0.16 2.02
N GLU A 23 -2.73 -0.13 2.37
CA GLU A 23 -3.17 0.02 3.76
C GLU A 23 -2.59 -1.06 4.66
N GLN A 24 -2.64 -2.32 4.22
CA GLN A 24 -2.08 -3.45 4.96
C GLN A 24 -0.56 -3.38 5.08
N LEU A 25 0.14 -2.95 4.02
CA LEU A 25 1.59 -2.73 4.05
C LEU A 25 1.97 -1.65 5.08
N PHE A 26 1.20 -0.56 5.18
CA PHE A 26 1.44 0.48 6.19
C PHE A 26 1.15 0.05 7.62
N LEU A 27 0.26 -0.91 7.83
CA LEU A 27 0.08 -1.54 9.15
C LEU A 27 1.29 -2.38 9.57
N GLY A 28 2.22 -2.64 8.64
CA GLY A 28 3.43 -3.45 8.84
C GLY A 28 3.27 -4.90 8.40
N HIS A 29 2.24 -5.22 7.61
CA HIS A 29 2.08 -6.56 7.04
C HIS A 29 2.97 -6.75 5.81
N ASN A 30 3.57 -7.92 5.68
CA ASN A 30 4.29 -8.30 4.47
C ASN A 30 3.33 -8.72 3.36
N VAL A 31 3.75 -8.66 2.09
CA VAL A 31 2.93 -9.04 0.92
C VAL A 31 2.26 -10.42 1.04
N THR A 32 2.92 -11.38 1.70
CA THR A 32 2.36 -12.71 1.98
C THR A 32 1.22 -12.67 3.00
N GLN A 33 1.36 -11.85 4.05
CA GLN A 33 0.31 -11.64 5.05
C GLN A 33 -0.87 -10.89 4.44
N VAL A 34 -0.60 -9.87 3.62
CA VAL A 34 -1.64 -9.15 2.87
C VAL A 34 -2.39 -10.08 1.93
N ALA A 35 -1.68 -10.94 1.20
CA ALA A 35 -2.28 -11.95 0.33
C ALA A 35 -3.19 -12.90 1.10
N HIS A 36 -2.75 -13.39 2.26
CA HIS A 36 -3.56 -14.21 3.14
C HIS A 36 -4.79 -13.46 3.69
N HIS A 37 -4.62 -12.20 4.09
CA HIS A 37 -5.70 -11.38 4.65
C HIS A 37 -6.78 -11.04 3.61
N LEU A 38 -6.37 -10.78 2.37
CA LEU A 38 -7.26 -10.46 1.25
C LEU A 38 -7.77 -11.72 0.52
N GLY A 39 -7.30 -12.91 0.88
CA GLY A 39 -7.63 -14.16 0.20
C GLY A 39 -7.20 -14.18 -1.27
N ARG A 40 -6.04 -13.59 -1.59
CA ARG A 40 -5.52 -13.47 -2.96
C ARG A 40 -4.15 -14.10 -3.11
N ASP A 41 -3.76 -14.37 -4.35
CA ASP A 41 -2.42 -14.85 -4.65
C ASP A 41 -1.37 -13.78 -4.35
N VAL A 42 -0.21 -14.21 -3.83
CA VAL A 42 0.91 -13.32 -3.50
C VAL A 42 1.39 -12.57 -4.74
N ARG A 43 1.37 -13.20 -5.93
CA ARG A 43 1.75 -12.54 -7.19
C ARG A 43 0.79 -11.41 -7.53
N THR A 44 -0.50 -11.62 -7.30
CA THR A 44 -1.53 -10.59 -7.49
C THR A 44 -1.34 -9.42 -6.53
N VAL A 45 -1.03 -9.69 -5.26
CA VAL A 45 -0.71 -8.62 -4.29
C VAL A 45 0.57 -7.88 -4.67
N SER A 46 1.60 -8.61 -5.11
CA SER A 46 2.86 -7.99 -5.54
C SER A 46 2.69 -7.13 -6.79
N ALA A 47 1.81 -7.51 -7.71
CA ALA A 47 1.43 -6.70 -8.86
C ALA A 47 0.68 -5.43 -8.41
N HIS A 48 -0.38 -5.56 -7.61
CA HIS A 48 -1.11 -4.40 -7.09
C HIS A 48 -0.21 -3.45 -6.30
N LYS A 49 0.71 -3.97 -5.47
CA LYS A 49 1.73 -3.18 -4.78
C LYS A 49 2.59 -2.40 -5.77
N ARG A 50 3.11 -3.05 -6.82
CA ARG A 50 3.93 -2.38 -7.85
C ARG A 50 3.17 -1.29 -8.58
N HIS A 51 1.95 -1.56 -9.03
CA HIS A 51 1.12 -0.58 -9.72
C HIS A 51 0.74 0.58 -8.80
N ALA A 52 0.44 0.28 -7.53
CA ALA A 52 0.21 1.30 -6.51
C ALA A 52 1.44 2.18 -6.27
N MET A 53 2.62 1.59 -6.15
CA MET A 53 3.88 2.31 -5.99
C MET A 53 4.19 3.19 -7.21
N GLU A 54 3.99 2.68 -8.43
CA GLU A 54 4.17 3.45 -9.67
C GLU A 54 3.25 4.67 -9.72
N LYS A 55 1.98 4.51 -9.34
CA LYS A 55 1.01 5.61 -9.23
C LYS A 55 1.38 6.63 -8.14
N LEU A 56 1.94 6.15 -7.03
CA LEU A 56 2.41 7.00 -5.93
C LEU A 56 3.77 7.64 -6.21
N GLY A 57 4.42 7.36 -7.34
CA GLY A 57 5.78 7.80 -7.64
C GLY A 57 6.84 7.17 -6.74
N LEU A 58 6.52 6.07 -6.06
CA LEU A 58 7.43 5.33 -5.19
C LEU A 58 8.15 4.26 -6.01
N HIS A 59 9.48 4.27 -6.00
CA HIS A 59 10.26 3.33 -6.82
C HIS A 59 10.89 2.21 -6.00
N CYS A 60 11.02 2.38 -4.68
CA CYS A 60 11.63 1.40 -3.80
C CYS A 60 10.72 0.99 -2.64
N ASP A 61 10.89 -0.25 -2.17
CA ASP A 61 10.33 -0.74 -0.90
C ASP A 61 10.71 0.14 0.30
N LYS A 62 11.88 0.79 0.21
CA LYS A 62 12.36 1.72 1.24
C LYS A 62 11.50 2.98 1.29
N ASP A 63 11.13 3.53 0.13
CA ASP A 63 10.26 4.70 0.05
C ASP A 63 8.87 4.35 0.55
N LEU A 64 8.36 3.17 0.20
CA LEU A 64 7.10 2.65 0.74
C LEU A 64 7.14 2.54 2.27
N HIS A 65 8.26 2.06 2.83
CA HIS A 65 8.40 1.92 4.28
C HIS A 65 8.52 3.27 4.99
N VAL A 66 9.32 4.20 4.44
CA VAL A 66 9.47 5.57 4.96
C VAL A 66 8.13 6.29 4.92
N PHE A 67 7.46 6.26 3.77
CA PHE A 67 6.13 6.85 3.60
C PHE A 67 5.11 6.22 4.55
N GLY A 68 5.16 4.90 4.74
CA GLY A 68 4.35 4.22 5.74
C GLY A 68 4.64 4.67 7.17
N CYS A 69 5.91 4.86 7.52
CA CYS A 69 6.35 5.33 8.83
C CYS A 69 5.90 6.78 9.10
N GLU A 70 6.14 7.68 8.14
CA GLU A 70 5.72 9.09 8.20
C GLU A 70 4.22 9.23 8.42
N ILE A 71 3.44 8.33 7.82
CA ILE A 71 1.99 8.37 7.86
C ILE A 71 1.43 7.65 9.08
N THR A 72 1.98 6.50 9.47
CA THR A 72 1.51 5.72 10.62
C THR A 72 2.02 6.30 11.96
N GLY A 73 3.06 7.14 11.93
CA GLY A 73 3.63 7.78 13.11
C GLY A 73 4.21 6.78 14.12
N LYS A 74 4.72 5.64 13.63
CA LYS A 74 5.56 4.73 14.41
C LYS A 74 7.00 5.23 14.46
#